data_AF-A0A842SFX9-F1
#
_entry.id   AF-A0A842SFX9-F1
#
_cell.length_a   1.000
_cell.length_b   1.000
_cell.length_c   1.000
_cell.angle_alpha   90.00
_cell.angle_beta   90.00
_cell.angle_gamma   90.00
#
_symmetry.space_group_name_H-M   'P 1'
#
loop_
_entity.id
_entity.type
_entity.pdbx_description
1 polymer ?
#
loop_
_entity_poly.entity_id
_entity_poly.type
_entity_poly.pdbx_seq_one_letter_code
_entity_poly.pdbx_strand_id
1 'polypeptide(L)'
;MEQWIILSLLASLCFGISSIAFKLSLKNINPFFGVFLLGIGGFIAAIASFIIKKPEISLQPKSIFFGIFGGVLWLTAMIAVTYALANNAKIGKMAPIYNTNTLITVILSILLLKEIPDVNGAIRILVGALFIVAGSVIVSF
;
A
#
# COMPACT_ATOMS: atom_id res chain seq x y z
N MET A 1 14.29 -18.63 6.21
CA MET A 1 13.11 -17.76 6.01
C MET A 1 12.86 -17.69 4.51
N GLU A 2 11.62 -17.90 4.08
CA GLU A 2 11.29 -17.88 2.65
C GLU A 2 11.52 -16.48 2.05
N GLN A 3 11.97 -16.41 0.80
CA GLN A 3 12.40 -15.15 0.15
C GLN A 3 11.29 -14.09 0.13
N TRP A 4 10.03 -14.49 -0.05
CA TRP A 4 8.90 -13.56 -0.07
C TRP A 4 8.71 -12.86 1.29
N ILE A 5 9.01 -13.52 2.41
CA ILE A 5 8.92 -12.92 3.75
C ILE A 5 9.93 -11.78 3.88
N ILE A 6 11.16 -11.99 3.41
CA ILE A 6 12.22 -10.96 3.44
C ILE A 6 11.81 -9.76 2.58
N LEU A 7 11.24 -10.01 1.39
CA LEU A 7 10.76 -8.95 0.51
C LEU A 7 9.57 -8.19 1.11
N SER A 8 8.66 -8.86 1.83
CA SER A 8 7.56 -8.22 2.55
C SER A 8 8.06 -7.33 3.70
N LEU A 9 9.07 -7.77 4.45
CA LEU A 9 9.69 -6.95 5.50
C LEU A 9 10.37 -5.71 4.91
N LEU A 10 11.09 -5.86 3.79
CA LEU A 10 11.68 -4.74 3.07
C LEU A 10 10.60 -3.77 2.57
N ALA A 11 9.50 -4.27 2.02
CA ALA A 11 8.38 -3.44 1.59
C ALA A 11 7.78 -2.63 2.75
N SER A 12 7.59 -3.26 3.92
CA SER A 12 7.12 -2.59 5.13
C SER A 12 8.05 -1.45 5.55
N LEU A 13 9.37 -1.68 5.51
CA LEU A 13 10.37 -0.65 5.83
C LEU A 13 10.28 0.52 4.84
N CYS A 14 10.24 0.21 3.53
CA CYS A 14 10.13 1.21 2.48
C CYS A 14 8.85 2.04 2.60
N PHE A 15 7.70 1.43 2.89
CA PHE A 15 6.44 2.14 3.10
C PHE A 15 6.45 3.05 4.34
N GLY A 16 7.10 2.60 5.43
CA GLY A 16 7.29 3.43 6.62
C GLY A 16 8.14 4.66 6.34
N ILE A 17 9.31 4.48 5.71
CA ILE A 17 10.21 5.58 5.35
C ILE A 17 9.55 6.52 4.35
N SER A 18 8.88 5.98 3.32
CA SER A 18 8.21 6.79 2.30
C SER A 18 7.10 7.66 2.89
N SER A 19 6.35 7.16 3.88
CA SER A 19 5.31 7.93 4.56
C SER A 19 5.87 9.16 5.28
N ILE A 20 7.05 9.03 5.89
CA ILE A 20 7.74 10.16 6.55
C ILE A 20 8.31 11.12 5.50
N ALA A 21 9.01 10.60 4.49
CA ALA A 21 9.56 11.41 3.40
C ALA A 21 8.45 12.20 2.68
N PHE A 22 7.30 11.57 2.45
CA PHE A 22 6.13 12.20 1.87
C PHE A 22 5.60 13.32 2.76
N LYS A 23 5.38 13.08 4.07
CA LYS A 23 4.96 14.16 4.97
C LYS A 23 5.94 15.33 4.98
N LEU A 24 7.24 15.06 4.94
CA LEU A 24 8.27 16.10 4.89
C LEU A 24 8.21 16.90 3.59
N SER A 25 7.91 16.25 2.46
CA SER A 25 7.80 16.95 1.17
C SER A 25 6.69 17.99 1.18
N LEU A 26 5.59 17.74 1.89
CA LEU A 26 4.42 18.64 1.95
C LEU A 26 4.66 19.95 2.73
N LYS A 27 5.78 20.12 3.45
CA LYS A 27 6.00 21.29 4.32
C LYS A 27 6.04 22.62 3.57
N ASN A 28 6.65 22.63 2.38
CA ASN A 28 7.00 23.85 1.65
C ASN A 28 6.42 23.89 0.24
N ILE A 29 5.52 22.97 -0.09
CA ILE A 29 4.90 22.87 -1.42
C ILE A 29 3.39 22.67 -1.28
N ASN A 30 2.67 22.97 -2.37
CA ASN A 30 1.27 22.62 -2.45
C ASN A 30 1.07 21.10 -2.24
N PRO A 31 0.18 20.66 -1.32
CA PRO A 31 0.04 19.24 -1.01
C PRO A 31 -0.29 18.33 -2.22
N PHE A 32 -1.08 18.83 -3.17
CA PHE A 32 -1.40 18.10 -4.41
C PHE A 32 -0.20 17.99 -5.35
N PHE A 33 0.65 19.01 -5.38
CA PHE A 33 1.93 18.93 -6.07
C PHE A 33 2.84 17.89 -5.40
N GLY A 34 2.79 17.76 -4.08
CA GLY A 34 3.47 16.68 -3.35
C GLY A 34 3.02 15.28 -3.79
N VAL A 35 1.70 15.04 -3.91
CA VAL A 35 1.18 13.76 -4.45
C VAL A 35 1.64 13.52 -5.88
N PHE A 36 1.64 14.56 -6.71
CA PHE A 36 2.14 14.46 -8.07
C PHE A 36 3.61 14.03 -8.12
N LEU A 37 4.47 14.62 -7.28
CA LEU A 37 5.88 14.21 -7.15
C LEU A 37 6.03 12.77 -6.65
N LEU A 38 5.17 12.33 -5.72
CA LEU A 38 5.12 10.93 -5.28
C LEU A 38 4.80 9.98 -6.45
N GLY A 39 3.84 10.37 -7.31
CA GLY A 39 3.50 9.65 -8.54
C GLY A 39 4.69 9.55 -9.51
N ILE A 40 5.42 10.65 -9.71
CA ILE A 40 6.65 10.65 -10.52
C ILE A 40 7.69 9.67 -9.94
N GLY A 41 7.92 9.70 -8.62
CA GLY A 41 8.85 8.79 -7.96
C GLY A 41 8.49 7.30 -8.16
N GLY A 42 7.19 6.97 -8.04
CA GLY A 42 6.68 5.63 -8.33
C GLY A 42 6.88 5.22 -9.79
N PHE A 43 6.64 6.14 -10.74
CA PHE A 43 6.85 5.89 -12.16
C PHE A 43 8.33 5.64 -12.50
N ILE A 44 9.25 6.41 -11.93
CA ILE A 44 10.70 6.20 -12.07
C ILE A 44 11.10 4.82 -11.56
N ALA A 45 10.63 4.43 -10.37
CA ALA A 45 10.90 3.11 -9.80
C ALA A 45 10.37 1.97 -10.69
N ALA A 46 9.16 2.13 -11.24
CA ALA A 46 8.56 1.17 -12.16
C ALA A 46 9.40 1.01 -13.45
N ILE A 47 9.81 2.12 -14.08
CA ILE A 47 10.68 2.10 -15.28
C ILE A 47 12.02 1.44 -14.95
N ALA A 48 12.65 1.81 -13.83
CA ALA A 48 13.92 1.23 -13.42
C ALA A 48 13.81 -0.30 -13.28
N SER A 49 12.72 -0.79 -12.67
CA SER A 49 12.48 -2.23 -12.56
C SER A 49 12.35 -2.92 -13.92
N PHE A 50 11.68 -2.27 -14.87
CA PHE A 50 11.46 -2.78 -16.22
C PHE A 50 12.78 -2.86 -17.00
N ILE A 51 13.63 -1.81 -16.92
CA ILE A 51 14.93 -1.76 -17.58
C ILE A 51 15.91 -2.79 -16.99
N ILE A 52 15.91 -2.95 -15.66
CA ILE A 52 16.82 -3.89 -14.97
C ILE A 52 16.43 -5.34 -15.26
N LYS A 53 15.13 -5.65 -15.23
CA LYS A 53 14.65 -7.04 -15.39
C LYS A 53 14.41 -7.45 -16.83
N LYS A 54 14.16 -6.50 -17.74
CA LYS A 54 13.86 -6.74 -19.15
C LYS A 54 12.83 -7.88 -19.34
N PRO A 55 11.66 -7.80 -18.69
CA PRO A 55 10.69 -8.88 -18.73
C PRO A 55 10.08 -9.00 -20.14
N GLU A 56 9.65 -10.21 -20.50
CA GLU A 56 8.81 -10.42 -21.67
C GLU A 56 7.45 -9.72 -21.46
N ILE A 57 6.98 -9.01 -22.47
CA ILE A 57 5.73 -8.24 -22.38
C ILE A 57 4.56 -9.10 -22.86
N SER A 58 3.64 -9.42 -21.94
CA SER A 58 2.33 -9.98 -22.28
C SER A 58 1.27 -8.88 -22.28
N LEU A 59 0.62 -8.68 -23.43
CA LEU A 59 -0.39 -7.63 -23.63
C LEU A 59 -1.82 -8.14 -23.34
N GLN A 60 -2.03 -8.79 -22.21
CA GLN A 60 -3.36 -9.28 -21.82
C GLN A 60 -4.24 -8.12 -21.31
N PRO A 61 -5.37 -7.76 -21.99
CA PRO A 61 -6.14 -6.56 -21.65
C PRO A 61 -6.68 -6.55 -20.22
N LYS A 62 -7.11 -7.71 -19.71
CA LYS A 62 -7.59 -7.84 -18.32
C LYS A 62 -6.50 -7.50 -17.31
N SER A 63 -5.28 -8.00 -17.53
CA SER A 63 -4.14 -7.76 -16.65
C SER A 63 -3.70 -6.30 -16.70
N ILE A 64 -3.71 -5.70 -17.89
CA ILE A 64 -3.48 -4.25 -18.07
C ILE A 64 -4.53 -3.44 -17.30
N PHE A 65 -5.81 -3.78 -17.45
CA PHE A 65 -6.90 -3.11 -16.74
C PHE A 65 -6.72 -3.18 -15.22
N PHE A 66 -6.50 -4.36 -14.64
CA PHE A 66 -6.32 -4.50 -13.20
C PHE A 66 -5.04 -3.80 -12.70
N GLY A 67 -3.97 -3.81 -13.50
CA GLY A 67 -2.74 -3.07 -13.17
C GLY A 67 -2.96 -1.56 -13.10
N ILE A 68 -3.62 -0.98 -14.12
CA ILE A 68 -3.95 0.46 -14.14
C ILE A 68 -4.93 0.79 -13.03
N PHE A 69 -6.00 0.00 -12.88
CA PHE A 69 -7.03 0.21 -11.87
C PHE A 69 -6.45 0.18 -10.45
N GLY A 70 -5.55 -0.76 -10.15
CA GLY A 70 -4.84 -0.83 -8.88
C GLY A 70 -3.98 0.42 -8.63
N GLY A 71 -3.27 0.91 -9.66
CA GLY A 71 -2.49 2.15 -9.57
C GLY A 71 -3.35 3.38 -9.30
N VAL A 72 -4.51 3.50 -9.98
CA VAL A 72 -5.48 4.58 -9.75
C VAL A 72 -5.98 4.55 -8.30
N LEU A 73 -6.43 3.39 -7.80
CA LEU A 73 -6.91 3.26 -6.44
C LEU A 73 -5.85 3.63 -5.40
N TRP A 74 -4.59 3.24 -5.62
CA TRP A 74 -3.49 3.59 -4.72
C TRP A 74 -3.23 5.10 -4.68
N LEU A 75 -3.22 5.77 -5.84
CA LEU A 75 -3.07 7.22 -5.89
C LEU A 75 -4.27 7.95 -5.28
N THR A 76 -5.49 7.45 -5.48
CA THR A 76 -6.70 7.99 -4.82
C THR A 76 -6.57 7.90 -3.30
N ALA A 77 -6.07 6.79 -2.75
CA ALA A 77 -5.80 6.66 -1.33
C ALA A 77 -4.75 7.68 -0.86
N MET A 78 -3.68 7.90 -1.62
CA MET A 78 -2.66 8.90 -1.30
C MET A 78 -3.21 10.33 -1.35
N ILE A 79 -4.12 10.65 -2.27
CA ILE A 79 -4.82 11.95 -2.30
C ILE A 79 -5.62 12.14 -1.00
N ALA A 80 -6.34 11.13 -0.52
CA ALA A 80 -7.08 11.21 0.74
C ALA A 80 -6.12 11.42 1.95
N VAL A 81 -4.99 10.72 1.99
CA VAL A 81 -3.94 10.93 2.99
C VAL A 81 -3.41 12.36 2.94
N THR A 82 -3.19 12.91 1.74
CA THR A 82 -2.72 14.29 1.56
C THR A 82 -3.72 15.31 2.05
N TYR A 83 -5.02 15.13 1.76
CA TYR A 83 -6.06 15.99 2.30
C TYR A 83 -6.04 16.01 3.82
N ALA A 84 -5.94 14.84 4.46
CA ALA A 84 -5.86 14.77 5.92
C ALA A 84 -4.58 15.42 6.48
N LEU A 85 -3.42 15.20 5.85
CA LEU A 85 -2.17 15.86 6.25
C LEU A 85 -2.21 17.37 6.08
N ALA A 86 -2.84 17.87 5.01
CA ALA A 86 -3.06 19.30 4.78
C ALA A 86 -3.98 19.92 5.86
N ASN A 87 -4.83 19.11 6.50
CA ASN A 87 -5.68 19.49 7.63
C ASN A 87 -5.03 19.15 9.00
N ASN A 88 -3.69 19.21 9.09
CA ASN A 88 -2.91 19.03 10.32
C ASN A 88 -3.00 17.64 10.98
N ALA A 89 -3.46 16.62 10.26
CA ALA A 89 -3.48 15.26 10.80
C ALA A 89 -2.05 14.72 11.06
N LYS A 90 -1.92 13.88 12.08
CA LYS A 90 -0.63 13.28 12.47
C LYS A 90 -0.44 11.98 11.72
N ILE A 91 0.54 11.91 10.81
CA ILE A 91 0.86 10.68 10.05
C ILE A 91 1.03 9.43 10.94
N GLY A 92 1.61 9.58 12.14
CA GLY A 92 1.76 8.46 13.09
C GLY A 92 0.43 7.89 13.61
N LYS A 93 -0.65 8.68 13.62
CA LYS A 93 -2.01 8.22 13.93
C LYS A 93 -2.76 7.76 12.67
N MET A 94 -2.49 8.38 11.52
CA MET A 94 -3.17 8.01 10.28
C MET A 94 -2.67 6.70 9.69
N ALA A 95 -1.37 6.46 9.76
CA ALA A 95 -0.73 5.31 9.13
C ALA A 95 -1.28 3.97 9.64
N PRO A 96 -1.48 3.77 10.95
CA PRO A 96 -2.16 2.57 11.42
C PRO A 96 -3.60 2.46 10.88
N ILE A 97 -4.37 3.56 10.83
CA ILE A 97 -5.75 3.55 10.30
C ILE A 97 -5.79 3.13 8.84
N TYR A 98 -5.05 3.78 7.93
CA TYR A 98 -5.17 3.43 6.50
C TYR A 98 -4.52 2.06 6.19
N ASN A 99 -3.61 1.57 7.03
CA ASN A 99 -3.04 0.21 6.91
C ASN A 99 -3.98 -0.90 7.42
N THR A 100 -5.15 -0.54 7.96
CA THR A 100 -6.26 -1.50 8.13
C THR A 100 -6.76 -2.07 6.80
N ASN A 101 -6.33 -1.49 5.66
CA ASN A 101 -6.46 -2.10 4.34
C ASN A 101 -5.97 -3.57 4.29
N THR A 102 -5.08 -3.97 5.20
CA THR A 102 -4.63 -5.36 5.37
C THR A 102 -5.80 -6.31 5.59
N LEU A 103 -6.79 -5.93 6.40
CA LEU A 103 -7.99 -6.75 6.62
C LEU A 103 -8.82 -6.86 5.34
N ILE A 104 -8.96 -5.76 4.59
CA ILE A 104 -9.67 -5.76 3.31
C ILE A 104 -8.97 -6.69 2.32
N THR A 105 -7.64 -6.61 2.21
CA THR A 105 -6.85 -7.50 1.35
C THR A 105 -7.02 -8.96 1.72
N VAL A 106 -7.00 -9.31 3.01
CA VAL A 106 -7.24 -10.68 3.49
C VAL A 106 -8.64 -11.17 3.11
N ILE A 107 -9.67 -10.36 3.31
CA ILE A 107 -11.04 -10.73 2.96
C ILE A 107 -11.16 -10.96 1.44
N LEU A 108 -10.61 -10.05 0.64
CA LEU A 108 -10.65 -10.15 -0.82
C LEU A 108 -9.80 -11.32 -1.36
N SER A 109 -8.66 -11.64 -0.75
CA SER A 109 -7.84 -12.78 -1.17
C SER A 109 -8.56 -14.10 -0.90
N ILE A 110 -9.28 -14.21 0.21
CA ILE A 110 -10.13 -15.38 0.51
C ILE A 110 -11.28 -15.49 -0.49
N LEU A 111 -12.03 -14.40 -0.69
CA LEU A 111 -13.28 -14.44 -1.47
C LEU A 111 -13.06 -14.48 -2.98
N LEU A 112 -12.11 -13.71 -3.50
CA LEU A 112 -11.90 -13.52 -4.93
C LEU A 112 -10.76 -14.38 -5.48
N LEU A 113 -9.65 -14.48 -4.75
CA LEU A 113 -8.45 -15.19 -5.21
C LEU A 113 -8.43 -16.66 -4.76
N LYS A 114 -9.18 -17.00 -3.71
CA LYS A 114 -9.28 -18.36 -3.15
C LYS A 114 -7.91 -18.96 -2.81
N GLU A 115 -6.98 -18.12 -2.35
CA GLU A 115 -5.59 -18.51 -2.08
C GLU A 115 -5.42 -19.35 -0.82
N ILE A 116 -6.44 -19.43 0.04
CA ILE A 116 -6.41 -20.18 1.29
C ILE A 116 -7.25 -21.45 1.14
N PRO A 117 -6.62 -22.63 1.03
CA PRO A 117 -7.33 -23.87 0.70
C PRO A 117 -8.10 -24.48 1.88
N ASP A 118 -7.75 -24.13 3.12
CA ASP A 118 -8.36 -24.71 4.32
C ASP A 118 -8.98 -23.65 5.26
N VAL A 119 -10.09 -24.04 5.90
CA VAL A 119 -10.86 -23.15 6.78
C VAL A 119 -10.05 -22.70 7.99
N ASN A 120 -9.19 -23.56 8.55
CA ASN A 120 -8.39 -23.23 9.72
C ASN A 120 -7.33 -22.17 9.39
N GLY A 121 -6.69 -22.28 8.22
CA GLY A 121 -5.78 -21.28 7.67
C GLY A 121 -6.47 -19.92 7.47
N ALA A 122 -7.70 -19.93 6.94
CA ALA A 122 -8.48 -18.72 6.73
C ALA A 122 -8.81 -18.03 8.05
N ILE A 123 -9.26 -18.79 9.05
CA ILE A 123 -9.53 -18.29 10.41
C ILE A 123 -8.25 -17.70 11.02
N ARG A 124 -7.11 -18.38 10.91
CA ARG A 124 -5.84 -17.91 11.46
C ARG A 124 -5.42 -16.56 10.87
N ILE A 125 -5.53 -16.40 9.56
CA ILE A 125 -5.15 -15.17 8.87
C ILE A 125 -6.14 -14.03 9.19
N LEU A 126 -7.44 -14.33 9.27
CA LEU A 126 -8.47 -13.36 9.68
C LEU A 126 -8.25 -12.86 11.11
N VAL A 127 -8.00 -13.75 12.06
CA VAL A 127 -7.70 -13.38 13.45
C VAL A 127 -6.44 -12.52 13.53
N GLY A 128 -5.39 -12.88 12.79
CA GLY A 128 -4.18 -12.06 12.69
C GLY A 128 -4.46 -10.66 12.14
N ALA A 129 -5.25 -10.56 11.07
CA ALA A 129 -5.65 -9.27 10.50
C ALA A 129 -6.51 -8.43 11.47
N LEU A 130 -7.38 -9.07 12.25
CA LEU A 130 -8.16 -8.39 13.30
C LEU A 130 -7.26 -7.82 14.39
N PHE A 131 -6.20 -8.52 14.80
CA PHE A 131 -5.23 -7.98 15.74
C PHE A 131 -4.45 -6.79 15.18
N ILE A 132 -4.12 -6.80 13.88
CA ILE A 132 -3.53 -5.64 13.21
C ILE A 132 -4.50 -4.45 13.29
N VAL A 133 -5.78 -4.65 13.00
CA VAL A 133 -6.80 -3.59 13.07
C VAL A 133 -6.98 -3.08 14.50
N ALA A 134 -7.06 -3.97 15.49
CA ALA A 134 -7.19 -3.60 16.89
C ALA A 134 -5.98 -2.77 17.36
N GLY A 135 -4.76 -3.20 17.02
CA GLY A 135 -3.53 -2.44 17.28
C GLY A 135 -3.54 -1.08 16.59
N SER A 136 -4.01 -1.02 15.34
CA SER A 136 -4.16 0.25 14.61
C SER A 136 -5.11 1.22 15.31
N VAL A 137 -6.26 0.75 15.80
CA VAL A 137 -7.20 1.58 16.56
C VAL A 137 -6.52 2.12 17.82
N ILE A 138 -5.87 1.26 18.62
CA ILE A 138 -5.19 1.66 19.87
C ILE A 138 -4.15 2.75 19.64
N VAL A 139 -3.33 2.65 18.58
CA VAL A 139 -2.29 3.66 18.29
C VAL A 139 -2.89 5.00 17.84
N SER A 140 -4.11 4.99 17.28
CA SER A 140 -4.66 6.15 16.59
C SER A 140 -5.49 7.07 17.49
N PHE A 141 -6.06 6.55 18.58
CA PHE A 141 -6.83 7.31 19.57
C PHE A 141 -5.92 7.75 20.72
#